data_AF-A0A2T7TD62-F1
#
_entry.id   AF-A0A2T7TD62-F1
#
_cell.length_a   1.000
_cell.length_b   1.000
_cell.length_c   1.000
_cell.angle_alpha   90.00
_cell.angle_beta   90.00
_cell.angle_gamma   90.00
#
_symmetry.space_group_name_H-M   'P 1'
#
loop_
_entity.id
_entity.type
_entity.pdbx_description
1 polymer ?
#
loop_
_entity_poly.entity_id
_entity_poly.type
_entity_poly.pdbx_seq_one_letter_code
_entity_poly.pdbx_strand_id
1 'polypeptide(L)' 'AVDDAGQRVATGYRVHAAEPPAAVRVEWLGPHGGGAAQDEERALTECAGVLTRLGWEALLYRGPRRRRFLEVEPAS' A
#
# COMPACT_ATOMS: atom_id res chain seq x y z
N ALA A 1 -3.75 -10.88 -6.92
CA ALA A 1 -3.72 -12.24 -7.46
C ALA A 1 -4.05 -13.23 -6.35
N VAL A 2 -4.91 -14.18 -6.66
CA VAL A 2 -5.17 -15.39 -5.86
C VAL A 2 -4.88 -16.59 -6.77
N ASP A 3 -4.52 -17.73 -6.19
CA ASP A 3 -4.41 -18.98 -6.94
C ASP A 3 -5.80 -19.63 -7.17
N ASP A 4 -5.80 -20.78 -7.83
CA ASP A 4 -7.01 -21.57 -8.12
C ASP A 4 -7.70 -22.11 -6.86
N ALA A 5 -7.01 -22.10 -5.70
CA ALA A 5 -7.58 -22.43 -4.40
C ALA A 5 -8.15 -21.19 -3.67
N GLY A 6 -8.12 -20.02 -4.30
CA GLY A 6 -8.57 -18.75 -3.73
C GLY A 6 -7.63 -18.18 -2.68
N GLN A 7 -6.44 -18.76 -2.49
CA GLN A 7 -5.44 -18.22 -1.58
C GLN A 7 -4.71 -17.06 -2.23
N ARG A 8 -4.49 -15.99 -1.45
CA ARG A 8 -3.72 -14.85 -1.90
C ARG A 8 -2.31 -15.29 -2.22
N VAL A 9 -1.87 -15.11 -3.47
CA VAL A 9 -0.47 -15.36 -3.89
C VAL A 9 0.40 -14.10 -3.82
N ALA A 10 -0.22 -12.92 -3.69
CA ALA A 10 0.50 -11.66 -3.54
C ALA A 10 0.89 -11.41 -2.06
N THR A 11 2.16 -11.10 -1.83
CA THR A 11 2.70 -10.59 -0.56
C THR A 11 3.24 -9.18 -0.73
N GLY A 12 3.45 -8.49 0.38
CA GLY A 12 4.04 -7.16 0.37
C GLY A 12 3.01 -6.08 0.03
N TYR A 13 3.24 -5.32 -1.02
CA TYR A 13 2.37 -4.20 -1.42
C TYR A 13 1.31 -4.61 -2.44
N ARG A 14 0.17 -3.93 -2.41
CA ARG A 14 -0.85 -3.97 -3.46
C ARG A 14 -1.10 -2.56 -3.96
N VAL A 15 -1.19 -2.39 -5.28
CA VAL A 15 -1.45 -1.10 -5.90
C VAL A 15 -2.78 -1.16 -6.66
N HIS A 16 -3.58 -0.11 -6.50
CA HIS A 16 -4.85 0.09 -7.19
C HIS A 16 -4.92 1.51 -7.76
N ALA A 17 -5.67 1.71 -8.84
CA ALA A 17 -6.07 3.06 -9.22
C ALA A 17 -6.91 3.69 -8.10
N ALA A 18 -6.70 4.97 -7.84
CA ALA A 18 -7.54 5.78 -6.96
C ALA A 18 -8.27 6.86 -7.79
N GLU A 19 -9.31 7.45 -7.19
CA GLU A 19 -9.96 8.66 -7.70
C GLU A 19 -9.49 9.82 -6.81
N PRO A 20 -9.10 11.00 -7.35
CA PRO A 20 -9.21 11.50 -8.73
C PRO A 20 -8.18 10.92 -9.72
N PRO A 21 -8.34 11.15 -11.04
CA PRO A 21 -7.40 10.64 -12.04
C PRO A 21 -5.96 11.12 -11.78
N ALA A 22 -5.02 10.17 -11.81
CA ALA A 22 -3.58 10.27 -11.50
C ALA A 22 -3.15 9.88 -10.08
N ALA A 23 -4.08 9.58 -9.16
CA ALA A 23 -3.73 8.99 -7.88
C ALA A 23 -3.70 7.45 -7.94
N VAL A 24 -2.74 6.83 -7.27
CA VAL A 24 -2.75 5.38 -6.98
C VAL A 24 -2.79 5.12 -5.49
N ARG A 25 -3.55 4.10 -5.10
CA ARG A 25 -3.65 3.63 -3.73
C ARG A 25 -2.71 2.46 -3.51
N VAL A 26 -1.81 2.57 -2.53
CA VAL A 26 -0.90 1.51 -2.12
C VAL A 26 -1.31 0.96 -0.76
N GLU A 27 -1.55 -0.34 -0.68
CA GLU A 27 -1.91 -1.05 0.55
C GLU A 27 -0.83 -2.05 0.94
N TRP A 28 -0.73 -2.37 2.24
CA TRP A 28 0.14 -3.41 2.74
C TRP A 28 -0.64 -4.70 3.02
N LEU A 29 -0.30 -5.74 2.25
CA LEU A 29 -0.83 -7.10 2.41
C LEU A 29 -0.06 -7.90 3.45
N GLY A 30 1.21 -7.57 3.65
CA GLY A 30 2.13 -8.31 4.52
C GLY A 30 2.60 -9.65 3.96
N PRO A 31 3.49 -10.33 4.72
CA PRO A 31 3.94 -11.67 4.40
C PRO A 31 2.81 -12.69 4.55
N HIS A 32 3.01 -13.91 4.03
CA HIS A 32 2.11 -15.03 4.33
C HIS A 32 2.23 -15.42 5.81
N GLY A 33 1.14 -15.91 6.39
CA GLY A 33 1.16 -16.52 7.73
C GLY A 33 0.96 -15.58 8.93
N GLY A 34 0.94 -14.26 8.75
CA GLY A 34 0.61 -13.32 9.83
C GLY A 34 1.47 -12.04 9.82
N GLY A 35 1.39 -11.23 10.87
CA GLY A 35 2.23 -10.02 11.04
C GLY A 35 1.83 -8.80 10.20
N ALA A 36 0.99 -8.99 9.18
CA ALA A 36 0.60 -7.94 8.24
C ALA A 36 0.02 -6.69 8.89
N ALA A 37 -0.76 -6.82 9.98
CA ALA A 37 -1.35 -5.66 10.66
C ALA A 37 -0.33 -4.92 11.54
N GLN A 38 0.59 -5.65 12.16
CA GLN A 38 1.65 -5.12 13.02
C GLN A 38 2.68 -4.34 12.20
N ASP A 39 2.99 -4.84 11.01
CA ASP A 39 4.01 -4.25 10.14
C ASP A 39 3.48 -3.16 9.21
N GLU A 40 2.15 -3.01 9.09
CA GLU A 40 1.50 -2.13 8.12
C GLU A 40 2.01 -0.70 8.18
N GLU A 41 2.02 -0.08 9.36
CA GLU A 41 2.42 1.32 9.49
C GLU A 41 3.90 1.52 9.12
N ARG A 42 4.77 0.63 9.61
CA ARG A 42 6.21 0.66 9.30
C ARG A 42 6.45 0.50 7.80
N ALA A 43 5.88 -0.53 7.20
CA ALA A 43 6.07 -0.85 5.78
C ALA A 43 5.53 0.27 4.86
N LEU A 44 4.39 0.89 5.20
CA LEU A 44 3.86 2.00 4.41
C LEU A 44 4.67 3.28 4.60
N THR A 45 5.20 3.53 5.79
CA THR A 45 6.07 4.70 6.05
C THR A 45 7.39 4.58 5.30
N GLU A 46 8.01 3.40 5.30
CA GLU A 46 9.22 3.12 4.53
C GLU A 46 8.97 3.25 3.02
N CYS A 47 7.82 2.74 2.54
CA CYS A 47 7.40 2.86 1.14
C CYS A 47 7.24 4.33 0.73
N ALA A 48 6.54 5.14 1.54
CA ALA A 48 6.41 6.58 1.30
C ALA A 48 7.79 7.25 1.19
N GLY A 49 8.72 6.93 2.10
CA GLY A 49 10.08 7.45 2.04
C GLY A 49 10.86 7.09 0.77
N VAL A 50 10.64 5.88 0.21
CA VAL A 50 11.21 5.49 -1.10
C VAL A 50 10.55 6.29 -2.23
N LEU A 51 9.23 6.38 -2.25
CA LEU A 51 8.47 7.11 -3.26
C LEU A 51 8.84 8.60 -3.32
N THR A 52 8.97 9.25 -2.16
CA THR A 52 9.42 10.64 -2.07
C THR A 52 10.81 10.83 -2.68
N ARG A 53 11.76 9.92 -2.43
CA ARG A 53 13.10 9.98 -3.05
C ARG A 53 13.09 9.79 -4.57
N LEU A 54 12.02 9.19 -5.10
CA LEU A 54 11.82 8.99 -6.53
C LEU A 54 10.99 10.10 -7.19
N GLY A 55 10.64 11.17 -6.46
CA GLY A 55 9.87 12.29 -7.00
C GLY A 55 8.35 12.07 -7.01
N TRP A 56 7.83 11.27 -6.09
CA TRP A 56 6.38 11.08 -5.90
C TRP A 56 5.94 11.68 -4.57
N GLU A 57 4.75 12.27 -4.56
CA GLU A 57 4.06 12.59 -3.32
C GLU A 57 3.35 11.33 -2.81
N ALA A 58 3.49 11.04 -1.51
CA ALA A 58 2.92 9.84 -0.90
C ALA A 58 2.34 10.17 0.49
N LEU A 59 1.02 10.22 0.59
CA LEU A 59 0.31 10.58 1.81
C LEU A 59 -0.26 9.35 2.51
N LEU A 60 0.05 9.20 3.81
CA LEU A 60 -0.42 8.09 4.63
C LEU A 60 -1.79 8.40 5.23
N TYR A 61 -2.79 7.60 4.87
CA TYR A 61 -4.15 7.72 5.38
C TYR A 61 -4.51 6.57 6.33
N ARG A 62 -5.43 6.87 7.27
CA ARG A 62 -6.15 5.87 8.05
C ARG A 62 -7.50 5.60 7.40
N GLY A 63 -7.64 4.44 6.78
CA GLY A 63 -8.87 3.97 6.16
C GLY A 63 -9.79 3.18 7.09
N PRO A 64 -10.86 2.60 6.52
CA PRO A 64 -11.81 1.76 7.24
C PRO A 64 -11.14 0.62 7.99
N ARG A 65 -11.78 0.16 9.08
CA ARG A 65 -11.29 -0.96 9.91
C ARG A 65 -9.85 -0.75 10.46
N ARG A 66 -9.45 0.50 10.67
CA ARG A 66 -8.11 0.90 11.15
C ARG A 66 -6.95 0.46 10.23
N ARG A 67 -7.24 0.13 8.98
CA ARG A 67 -6.21 -0.18 7.97
C ARG A 67 -5.64 1.11 7.42
N ARG A 68 -4.36 1.11 7.11
CA ARG A 68 -3.66 2.23 6.49
C ARG A 68 -3.38 1.96 5.02
N PHE A 69 -3.24 3.02 4.26
CA PHE A 69 -2.87 2.99 2.86
C PHE A 69 -2.13 4.28 2.50
N LEU A 70 -1.34 4.25 1.44
CA LEU A 70 -0.82 5.46 0.81
C LEU A 70 -1.73 5.86 -0.33
N GLU A 71 -1.97 7.16 -0.46
CA GLU A 71 -2.32 7.77 -1.74
C GLU A 71 -1.04 8.34 -2.34
N VAL A 72 -0.79 8.04 -3.61
CA VAL A 72 0.45 8.39 -4.30
C VAL A 72 0.12 9.08 -5.60
N GLU A 73 0.72 10.24 -5.82
CA GLU A 73 0.54 11.04 -7.03
C GLU A 73 1.87 11.64 -7.51
N PRO A 74 1.97 12.05 -8.78
CA PRO A 74 3.17 12.71 -9.28
C PRO A 74 3.48 13.96 -8.46
N ALA A 75 4.75 14.14 -8.05
CA ALA A 75 5.14 15.41 -7.44
C ALA A 75 5.06 16.53 -8.49
N SER A 76 4.57 17.70 -8.06
CA SER A 76 4.48 18.91 -8.89
C SER A 76 5.82 19.57 -9.15
#